data_AF-A0A317H2X8-F1
#
_entry.id   AF-A0A317H2X8-F1
#
_cell.length_a   1.000
_cell.length_b   1.000
_cell.length_c   1.000
_cell.angle_alpha   90.00
_cell.angle_beta   90.00
_cell.angle_gamma   90.00
#
_symmetry.space_group_name_H-M   'P 1'
#
loop_
_entity.id
_entity.type
_entity.pdbx_description
1 polymer ?
#
loop_
_entity_poly.entity_id
_entity_poly.type
_entity_poly.pdbx_seq_one_letter_code
_entity_poly.pdbx_strand_id
1 'polypeptide(L)' 'MPLISVIIWIAVIGVVVWLIVTYVPMPQPFKTIIIVIAVLFIVLWFIQILGIVGPTIGPHR' A
#
# COMPACT_ATOMS: atom_id res chain seq x y z
N MET A 1 1.30 -14.57 -5.04
CA MET A 1 2.51 -14.63 -4.20
C MET A 1 2.17 -15.42 -2.94
N PRO A 2 3.06 -16.24 -2.36
CA PRO A 2 2.73 -16.98 -1.14
C PRO A 2 2.32 -16.00 -0.03
N LEU A 3 1.37 -16.39 0.83
CA LEU A 3 0.76 -15.53 1.87
C LEU A 3 1.82 -14.80 2.71
N ILE A 4 2.94 -15.49 2.98
CA ILE A 4 4.09 -14.96 3.71
C ILE A 4 4.73 -13.75 3.01
N SER A 5 4.81 -13.74 1.68
CA SER A 5 5.35 -12.60 0.93
C SER A 5 4.46 -11.38 1.07
N VAL A 6 3.13 -11.55 1.13
CA VAL A 6 2.18 -10.44 1.32
C VAL A 6 2.38 -9.80 2.68
N ILE A 7 2.52 -10.61 3.74
CA ILE A 7 2.79 -10.15 5.10
C ILE A 7 4.10 -9.36 5.17
N ILE A 8 5.16 -9.88 4.52
CA ILE A 8 6.45 -9.20 4.45
C ILE A 8 6.31 -7.85 3.74
N TRP A 9 5.60 -7.80 2.61
CA TRP A 9 5.37 -6.54 1.88
C TRP A 9 4.62 -5.50 2.71
N ILE A 10 3.59 -5.90 3.46
CA ILE A 10 2.87 -5.00 4.37
C ILE A 10 3.80 -4.44 5.44
N ALA A 11 4.61 -5.30 6.06
CA ALA A 11 5.56 -4.89 7.08
C ALA A 11 6.60 -3.89 6.51
N VAL A 12 7.16 -4.18 5.34
CA VAL A 12 8.12 -3.30 4.66
C VAL A 12 7.50 -1.94 4.34
N ILE A 13 6.31 -1.92 3.72
CA ILE A 13 5.62 -0.68 3.36
C ILE A 13 5.27 0.14 4.62
N GLY A 14 4.78 -0.51 5.68
CA GLY A 14 4.47 0.15 6.95
C GLY A 14 5.69 0.82 7.59
N VAL A 15 6.83 0.13 7.61
CA VAL A 15 8.10 0.68 8.12
C VAL A 15 8.57 1.87 7.27
N VAL A 16 8.48 1.77 5.95
CA VAL A 16 8.87 2.87 5.03
C VAL A 16 8.00 4.12 5.25
N VAL A 17 6.68 3.97 5.32
CA VAL A 17 5.77 5.11 5.59
C VAL A 17 6.06 5.73 6.95
N TRP A 18 6.28 4.89 7.98
CA TRP A 18 6.64 5.38 9.31
C TRP A 18 7.95 6.16 9.32
N LEU A 19 8.98 5.68 8.61
CA LEU A 19 10.25 6.38 8.45
C LEU A 19 10.06 7.75 7.78
N ILE A 20 9.28 7.82 6.70
CA ILE A 20 9.02 9.09 6.00
C ILE A 20 8.35 10.10 6.93
N VAL A 21 7.34 9.67 7.67
CA VAL A 21 6.54 10.54 8.56
C VAL A 21 7.31 10.96 9.82
N THR A 22 8.27 10.14 10.28
CA THR A 22 9.06 10.37 11.50
C THR A 22 10.31 11.22 11.24
N TYR A 23 11.02 10.96 10.15
CA TYR A 23 12.33 11.58 9.90
C TYR A 23 12.27 12.83 9.02
N VAL A 24 11.15 13.07 8.31
CA VAL A 24 10.97 14.30 7.53
C VAL A 24 10.11 15.27 8.34
N PRO A 25 10.70 16.33 8.94
CA PRO A 25 9.94 17.35 9.65
C PRO A 25 9.14 18.18 8.63
N MET A 26 7.88 17.79 8.42
CA MET A 26 6.96 18.50 7.54
C MET A 26 5.96 19.36 8.33
N PRO A 27 5.52 20.50 7.76
CA PRO A 27 4.41 21.26 8.31
C PRO A 27 3.13 20.40 8.35
N GLN A 28 2.31 20.60 9.38
CA GLN A 28 1.09 19.82 9.64
C GLN A 28 0.19 19.58 8.40
N PRO A 29 -0.07 20.59 7.53
CA PRO A 29 -0.90 20.40 6.34
C PRO A 29 -0.30 19.42 5.31
N PHE A 30 1.01 19.47 5.09
CA PHE A 30 1.70 18.61 4.13
C PHE A 30 1.78 17.17 4.62
N LYS A 31 2.00 16.99 5.94
CA LYS A 31 2.01 15.67 6.58
C LYS A 31 0.69 14.92 6.35
N THR A 32 -0.44 15.61 6.49
CA THR A 32 -1.77 15.02 6.30
C THR A 32 -1.98 14.55 4.86
N ILE A 33 -1.62 15.36 3.86
CA ILE A 33 -1.82 15.00 2.44
C ILE A 33 -1.02 13.76 2.06
N ILE A 34 0.25 13.67 2.48
CA ILE A 34 1.10 12.51 2.18
C ILE A 34 0.58 11.25 2.84
N ILE A 35 0.15 11.33 4.11
CA ILE A 35 -0.42 10.18 4.82
C ILE A 35 -1.71 9.72 4.13
N VAL A 36 -2.60 10.64 3.75
CA VAL A 36 -3.84 10.31 3.03
C VAL A 36 -3.52 9.58 1.73
N ILE A 37 -2.59 10.09 0.93
CA ILE A 37 -2.18 9.46 -0.35
C ILE A 37 -1.55 8.09 -0.10
N ALA A 38 -0.64 7.97 0.87
CA ALA A 38 0.03 6.72 1.20
C ALA A 38 -0.95 5.64 1.68
N VAL A 39 -1.91 6.02 2.53
CA VAL A 39 -2.96 5.12 3.01
C VAL A 39 -3.87 4.68 1.86
N LEU A 40 -4.27 5.60 0.96
CA LEU A 40 -5.04 5.26 -0.23
C LEU A 40 -4.31 4.24 -1.12
N PHE A 41 -3.01 4.44 -1.35
CA PHE A 41 -2.19 3.54 -2.13
C PHE A 41 -2.11 2.14 -1.50
N ILE A 42 -1.93 2.08 -0.17
CA ILE A 42 -1.89 0.82 0.59
C ILE A 42 -3.24 0.09 0.51
N VAL A 43 -4.36 0.80 0.67
CA VAL A 43 -5.71 0.21 0.62
C VAL A 43 -6.01 -0.35 -0.78
N LEU A 44 -5.71 0.41 -1.83
CA LEU A 44 -5.90 -0.03 -3.21
C LEU A 44 -5.02 -1.25 -3.53
N TRP A 45 -3.76 -1.22 -3.10
CA TRP A 45 -2.86 -2.37 -3.24
C TRP A 45 -3.41 -3.59 -2.50
N PHE A 46 -3.91 -3.43 -1.27
CA PHE A 46 -4.51 -4.52 -0.48
C PHE A 46 -5.72 -5.16 -1.17
N ILE A 47 -6.59 -4.35 -1.77
CA ILE A 47 -7.75 -4.82 -2.55
C ILE A 47 -7.30 -5.61 -3.79
N GLN A 48 -6.21 -5.21 -4.45
CA GLN A 48 -5.64 -5.93 -5.59
C GLN A 48 -5.08 -7.31 -5.20
N ILE A 49 -4.35 -7.41 -4.08
CA ILE A 49 -3.83 -8.71 -3.58
C ILE A 49 -4.93 -9.64 -3.08
N LEU A 50 -6.03 -9.10 -2.56
CA LEU A 50 -7.23 -9.87 -2.21
C LEU A 50 -7.96 -10.43 -3.44
N GLY A 51 -7.52 -10.11 -4.66
CA GLY A 51 -8.08 -10.64 -5.90
C GLY A 51 -9.41 -10.02 -6.31
N ILE A 52 -9.84 -8.92 -5.66
CA ILE A 52 -11.07 -8.20 -5.98
C ILE A 52 -10.94 -7.46 -7.33
N VAL A 53 -9.70 -7.15 -7.75
CA VAL A 53 -9.37 -6.47 -9.00
C VAL A 53 -8.29 -7.28 -9.73
N GLY A 54 -8.65 -8.47 -10.19
CA GLY A 54 -7.84 -9.26 -11.13
C GLY A 54 -8.49 -9.22 -12.52
N PRO A 55 -7.73 -9.23 -13.62
CA PRO A 55 -8.30 -9.42 -14.94
C PRO A 55 -8.90 -10.82 -14.98
N THR A 56 -10.22 -10.92 -14.81
CA THR A 56 -10.99 -12.08 -15.25
C THR A 56 -11.05 -12.06 -16.79
N ILE A 57 -9.89 -12.08 -17.44
CA ILE A 57 -9.81 -12.42 -18.85
C ILE A 57 -9.82 -13.95 -18.86
N GLY A 58 -11.03 -14.49 -18.89
CA GLY A 58 -11.25 -15.91 -19.09
C GLY A 58 -10.52 -16.37 -20.36
N PRO A 59 -10.00 -17.60 -20.40
CA PRO A 59 -9.36 -18.11 -21.60
C PRO A 59 -10.39 -18.13 -22.75
N HIS A 60 -10.20 -17.27 -23.74
CA HIS A 60 -10.71 -17.49 -25.09
C HIS A 60 -9.99 -18.73 -25.64
N ARG A 61 -10.57 -19.91 -25.40
CA ARG A 61 -10.44 -21.08 -26.25
C ARG A 61 -11.82 -21.67 -26.43
#